data_AF-X1K8Y3-F1
#
_entry.id   AF-X1K8Y3-F1
#
_cell.length_a   1.000
_cell.length_b   1.000
_cell.length_c   1.000
_cell.angle_alpha   90.00
_cell.angle_beta   90.00
_cell.angle_gamma   90.00
#
_symmetry.space_group_name_H-M   'P 1'
#
loop_
_entity.id
_entity.type
_entity.pdbx_description
1 polymer ?
#
loop_
_entity_poly.entity_id
_entity_poly.type
_entity_poly.pdbx_seq_one_letter_code
_entity_poly.pdbx_strand_id
1 'polypeptide(L)'
;MDPKKRSSDKASQEMLKHTDETGLETAWDRFEQQEPQCGFGKLGVCCRICTMGPCRIDPFGDGPQAGICGATADTIAARNLVRMIAGGAAAHSDHGRDVAHTFKMAAGSDSCDYMVKDELKLREVAARYDIKIEGRETKEIAGDLADAVMAEFGKQEGTLVSAAAYPPPARQKVWEKLGVTPRSIDREIVEIMHRTHIGVGSDYKNLIKQGLRACLADGWGGSLIATELS
;
A
#
# COMPACT_ATOMS: atom_id res chain seq x y z
N MET A 1 33.06 -17.52 0.05
CA MET A 1 31.78 -17.51 -0.71
C MET A 1 31.97 -16.99 -2.15
N ASP A 2 31.04 -17.18 -3.11
CA ASP A 2 31.13 -16.50 -4.43
C ASP A 2 30.16 -15.30 -4.52
N PRO A 3 30.65 -14.05 -4.35
CA PRO A 3 29.84 -12.83 -4.41
C PRO A 3 29.10 -12.65 -5.73
N LYS A 4 29.61 -13.18 -6.85
CA LYS A 4 28.98 -13.02 -8.17
C LYS A 4 27.67 -13.78 -8.31
N LYS A 5 27.46 -14.82 -7.50
CA LYS A 5 26.18 -15.55 -7.42
C LYS A 5 25.13 -14.79 -6.60
N ARG A 6 25.58 -13.82 -5.80
CA ARG A 6 24.78 -13.10 -4.81
C ARG A 6 24.41 -11.68 -5.24
N SER A 7 25.24 -11.03 -6.07
CA SER A 7 24.91 -9.73 -6.67
C SER A 7 25.60 -9.56 -8.02
N SER A 8 24.93 -8.90 -8.97
CA SER A 8 25.52 -8.44 -10.22
C SER A 8 26.26 -7.10 -10.07
N ASP A 9 26.01 -6.35 -9.00
CA ASP A 9 26.62 -5.05 -8.72
C ASP A 9 28.04 -5.22 -8.16
N LYS A 10 29.01 -4.51 -8.76
CA LYS A 10 30.44 -4.67 -8.43
C LYS A 10 30.78 -4.18 -7.02
N ALA A 11 30.19 -3.07 -6.59
CA ALA A 11 30.44 -2.52 -5.24
C ALA A 11 29.89 -3.46 -4.17
N SER A 12 28.68 -3.99 -4.40
CA SER A 12 28.06 -4.99 -3.54
C SER A 12 28.90 -6.28 -3.48
N GLN A 13 29.46 -6.73 -4.61
CA GLN A 13 30.36 -7.90 -4.63
C GLN A 13 31.63 -7.67 -3.79
N GLU A 14 32.21 -6.47 -3.84
CA GLU A 14 33.36 -6.11 -3.02
C GLU A 14 33.02 -6.11 -1.53
N MET A 15 31.89 -5.48 -1.16
CA MET A 15 31.40 -5.48 0.22
C MET A 15 31.07 -6.89 0.72
N LEU A 16 30.49 -7.74 -0.12
CA LEU A 16 30.20 -9.14 0.23
C LEU A 16 31.47 -9.95 0.52
N LYS A 17 32.59 -9.67 -0.16
CA LYS A 17 33.89 -10.29 0.18
C LYS A 17 34.38 -9.79 1.53
N HIS A 18 34.32 -8.48 1.73
CA HIS A 18 34.75 -7.87 2.98
C HIS A 18 33.95 -8.42 4.18
N THR A 19 32.63 -8.57 4.05
CA THR A 19 31.79 -9.15 5.11
C THR A 19 32.12 -10.62 5.37
N ASP A 20 32.45 -11.40 4.33
CA ASP A 20 32.92 -12.80 4.46
C ASP A 20 34.25 -12.85 5.24
N GLU A 21 35.21 -12.00 4.88
CA GLU A 21 36.55 -11.91 5.50
C GLU A 21 36.50 -11.44 6.97
N THR A 22 35.51 -10.61 7.31
CA THR A 22 35.33 -10.04 8.65
C THR A 22 34.34 -10.80 9.53
N GLY A 23 33.72 -11.87 9.00
CA GLY A 23 32.73 -12.67 9.73
C GLY A 23 31.42 -11.93 10.01
N LEU A 24 31.06 -10.93 9.20
CA LEU A 24 29.82 -10.17 9.32
C LEU A 24 28.71 -10.82 8.49
N GLU A 25 27.61 -11.17 9.15
CA GLU A 25 26.48 -11.81 8.50
C GLU A 25 25.64 -10.84 7.64
N THR A 26 25.32 -11.25 6.42
CA THR A 26 24.49 -10.51 5.47
C THR A 26 23.11 -11.14 5.27
N ALA A 27 22.23 -10.45 4.52
CA ALA A 27 20.90 -10.98 4.19
C ALA A 27 20.96 -12.30 3.39
N TRP A 28 22.02 -12.51 2.61
CA TRP A 28 22.21 -13.76 1.86
C TRP A 28 22.56 -14.94 2.74
N ASP A 29 23.36 -14.73 3.77
CA ASP A 29 23.68 -15.78 4.74
C ASP A 29 22.43 -16.22 5.50
N ARG A 30 21.61 -15.26 5.93
CA ARG A 30 20.31 -15.55 6.55
C ARG A 30 19.33 -16.22 5.61
N PHE A 31 19.33 -15.86 4.32
CA PHE A 31 18.50 -16.52 3.32
C PHE A 31 18.87 -18.01 3.18
N GLU A 32 20.17 -18.32 3.09
CA GLU A 32 20.66 -19.70 3.00
C GLU A 32 20.35 -20.50 4.26
N GLN A 33 20.44 -19.89 5.45
CA GLN A 33 20.03 -20.52 6.71
C GLN A 33 18.52 -20.83 6.79
N GLN A 34 17.69 -20.14 6.00
CA GLN A 34 16.24 -20.37 5.95
C GLN A 34 15.83 -21.45 4.94
N GLU A 35 16.75 -21.96 4.12
CA GLU A 35 16.45 -22.99 3.13
C GLU A 35 16.55 -24.43 3.71
N PRO A 36 15.65 -25.36 3.33
CA PRO A 36 14.49 -25.13 2.47
C PRO A 36 13.35 -24.40 3.21
N GLN A 37 12.90 -23.25 2.68
CA GLN A 37 11.79 -22.52 3.28
C GLN A 37 10.46 -23.32 3.16
N CYS A 38 9.52 -23.04 4.07
CA CYS A 38 8.23 -23.74 4.16
C CYS A 38 7.38 -23.64 2.86
N GLY A 39 7.06 -24.80 2.27
CA GLY A 39 6.24 -24.90 1.04
C GLY A 39 4.83 -24.34 1.18
N PHE A 40 4.13 -24.59 2.30
CA PHE A 40 2.79 -24.04 2.53
C PHE A 40 2.78 -22.50 2.59
N GLY A 41 3.85 -21.92 3.15
CA GLY A 41 4.04 -20.47 3.20
C GLY A 41 4.33 -19.90 1.81
N LYS A 42 5.27 -20.51 1.07
CA LYS A 42 5.62 -20.13 -0.31
C LYS A 42 4.41 -20.18 -1.25
N LEU A 43 3.53 -21.17 -1.10
CA LEU A 43 2.31 -21.31 -1.89
C LEU A 43 1.12 -20.49 -1.36
N GLY A 44 1.26 -19.82 -0.21
CA GLY A 44 0.21 -18.96 0.36
C GLY A 44 -0.97 -19.70 0.98
N VAL A 45 -0.86 -21.01 1.24
CA VAL A 45 -1.94 -21.89 1.71
C VAL A 45 -1.87 -22.22 3.20
N CYS A 46 -1.15 -21.40 3.98
CA CYS A 46 -1.11 -21.45 5.44
C CYS A 46 -1.87 -20.25 6.03
N CYS A 47 -2.80 -20.49 6.96
CA CYS A 47 -3.62 -19.45 7.60
C CYS A 47 -3.37 -19.40 9.11
N ARG A 48 -3.21 -18.17 9.65
CA ARG A 48 -2.99 -17.89 11.09
C ARG A 48 -3.90 -16.77 11.62
N ILE A 49 -5.06 -16.59 11.00
CA ILE A 49 -5.94 -15.43 11.28
C ILE A 49 -6.70 -15.56 12.61
N CYS A 50 -6.85 -16.78 13.13
CA CYS A 50 -7.56 -17.05 14.39
C CYS A 50 -6.83 -18.09 15.24
N THR A 51 -7.29 -18.26 16.48
CA THR A 51 -6.70 -19.16 17.49
C THR A 51 -6.97 -20.65 17.26
N MET A 52 -7.85 -21.03 16.32
CA MET A 52 -8.01 -22.43 15.93
C MET A 52 -6.85 -22.93 15.07
N GLY A 53 -6.12 -22.02 14.39
CA GLY A 53 -4.98 -22.36 13.56
C GLY A 53 -3.69 -22.69 14.35
N PRO A 54 -2.55 -22.85 13.66
CA PRO A 54 -2.35 -22.65 12.22
C PRO A 54 -3.04 -23.74 11.37
N CYS A 55 -3.75 -23.35 10.32
CA CYS A 55 -4.29 -24.27 9.31
C CYS A 55 -3.38 -24.30 8.09
N ARG A 56 -3.17 -25.49 7.51
CA ARG A 56 -2.40 -25.71 6.27
C ARG A 56 -3.26 -26.50 5.29
N ILE A 57 -3.32 -26.06 4.04
CA ILE A 57 -4.01 -26.81 2.98
C ILE A 57 -2.96 -27.55 2.17
N ASP A 58 -3.16 -28.86 2.02
CA ASP A 58 -2.30 -29.68 1.16
C ASP A 58 -2.59 -29.38 -0.32
N PRO A 59 -1.59 -28.95 -1.11
CA PRO A 59 -1.81 -28.55 -2.50
C PRO A 59 -1.96 -29.72 -3.47
N PHE A 60 -1.69 -30.96 -3.03
CA PHE A 60 -1.69 -32.16 -3.87
C PHE A 60 -2.91 -33.07 -3.65
N GLY A 61 -3.67 -32.85 -2.57
CA GLY A 61 -4.90 -33.58 -2.28
C GLY A 61 -4.75 -34.69 -1.24
N ASP A 62 -3.53 -34.96 -0.78
CA ASP A 62 -3.23 -36.06 0.14
C ASP A 62 -3.51 -35.69 1.62
N GLY A 63 -3.69 -34.40 1.90
CA GLY A 63 -3.89 -33.85 3.23
C GLY A 63 -5.14 -32.97 3.35
N PRO A 64 -5.23 -32.14 4.42
CA PRO A 64 -6.38 -31.28 4.66
C PRO A 64 -6.69 -30.36 3.48
N GLN A 65 -7.95 -30.35 3.03
CA GLN A 65 -8.42 -29.55 1.88
C GLN A 65 -9.15 -28.26 2.29
N ALA A 66 -9.38 -28.06 3.58
CA ALA A 66 -9.95 -26.84 4.15
C ALA A 66 -9.36 -26.56 5.54
N GLY A 67 -9.35 -25.30 5.94
CA GLY A 67 -9.09 -24.92 7.32
C GLY A 67 -10.23 -25.33 8.24
N ILE A 68 -10.02 -25.26 9.56
CA ILE A 68 -11.01 -25.66 10.57
C ILE A 68 -12.36 -24.93 10.39
N CYS A 69 -12.32 -23.66 9.97
CA CYS A 69 -13.53 -22.87 9.70
C CYS A 69 -14.14 -23.10 8.29
N GLY A 70 -13.66 -24.08 7.53
CA GLY A 70 -14.09 -24.37 6.15
C GLY A 70 -13.45 -23.48 5.08
N ALA A 71 -12.44 -22.66 5.40
CA ALA A 71 -11.76 -21.84 4.40
C ALA A 71 -10.94 -22.70 3.44
N THR A 72 -11.19 -22.56 2.13
CA THR A 72 -10.46 -23.26 1.05
C THR A 72 -9.08 -22.65 0.81
N ALA A 73 -8.26 -23.32 -0.01
CA ALA A 73 -6.98 -22.79 -0.49
C ALA A 73 -7.15 -21.40 -1.14
N ASP A 74 -8.13 -21.23 -2.04
CA ASP A 74 -8.41 -19.96 -2.72
C ASP A 74 -8.68 -18.82 -1.73
N THR A 75 -9.51 -19.08 -0.72
CA THR A 75 -9.86 -18.10 0.30
C THR A 75 -8.65 -17.73 1.15
N ILE A 76 -7.86 -18.72 1.57
CA ILE A 76 -6.65 -18.48 2.37
C ILE A 76 -5.62 -17.68 1.56
N ALA A 77 -5.35 -18.09 0.32
CA ALA A 77 -4.41 -17.41 -0.56
C ALA A 77 -4.86 -15.96 -0.83
N ALA A 78 -6.15 -15.75 -1.14
CA ALA A 78 -6.68 -14.41 -1.35
C ALA A 78 -6.59 -13.54 -0.10
N ARG A 79 -6.96 -14.04 1.09
CA ARG A 79 -6.84 -13.30 2.36
C ARG A 79 -5.39 -12.92 2.67
N ASN A 80 -4.46 -13.85 2.48
CA ASN A 80 -3.04 -13.62 2.69
C ASN A 80 -2.52 -12.53 1.75
N LEU A 81 -2.82 -12.64 0.45
CA LEU A 81 -2.41 -11.66 -0.56
C LEU A 81 -2.97 -10.26 -0.25
N VAL A 82 -4.26 -10.14 0.05
CA VAL A 82 -4.83 -8.81 0.29
C VAL A 82 -4.34 -8.20 1.60
N ARG A 83 -3.97 -9.00 2.63
CA ARG A 83 -3.27 -8.47 3.81
C ARG A 83 -1.86 -7.94 3.47
N MET A 84 -1.16 -8.55 2.52
CA MET A 84 0.10 -7.99 2.01
C MET A 84 -0.12 -6.67 1.29
N ILE A 85 -1.18 -6.57 0.47
CA ILE A 85 -1.60 -5.32 -0.16
C ILE A 85 -1.91 -4.25 0.90
N ALA A 86 -2.67 -4.58 1.94
CA ALA A 86 -2.97 -3.66 3.03
C ALA A 86 -1.70 -3.19 3.76
N GLY A 87 -0.73 -4.07 3.96
CA GLY A 87 0.57 -3.70 4.55
C GLY A 87 1.34 -2.69 3.69
N GLY A 88 1.40 -2.89 2.37
CA GLY A 88 2.04 -1.95 1.45
C GLY A 88 1.28 -0.62 1.36
N ALA A 89 -0.03 -0.68 1.18
CA ALA A 89 -0.88 0.51 1.10
C ALA A 89 -0.83 1.33 2.39
N ALA A 90 -0.76 0.70 3.56
CA ALA A 90 -0.61 1.40 4.84
C ALA A 90 0.73 2.14 4.94
N ALA A 91 1.82 1.54 4.48
CA ALA A 91 3.14 2.19 4.50
C ALA A 91 3.15 3.46 3.63
N HIS A 92 2.64 3.39 2.39
CA HIS A 92 2.56 4.56 1.52
C HIS A 92 1.49 5.56 1.97
N SER A 93 0.39 5.11 2.59
CA SER A 93 -0.61 5.99 3.19
C SER A 93 0.03 6.86 4.28
N ASP A 94 0.72 6.26 5.24
CA ASP A 94 1.29 7.02 6.35
C ASP A 94 2.45 7.92 5.91
N HIS A 95 3.27 7.47 4.94
CA HIS A 95 4.24 8.34 4.30
C HIS A 95 3.58 9.58 3.66
N GLY A 96 2.53 9.38 2.87
CA GLY A 96 1.77 10.48 2.26
C GLY A 96 1.11 11.38 3.30
N ARG A 97 0.65 10.81 4.43
CA ARG A 97 0.04 11.55 5.54
C ARG A 97 1.06 12.42 6.26
N ASP A 98 2.26 11.93 6.51
CA ASP A 98 3.34 12.70 7.15
C ASP A 98 3.75 13.89 6.27
N VAL A 99 3.87 13.67 4.96
CA VAL A 99 4.12 14.75 3.99
C VAL A 99 2.96 15.75 3.99
N ALA A 100 1.71 15.29 3.97
CA ALA A 100 0.52 16.16 4.02
C ALA A 100 0.44 16.98 5.32
N HIS A 101 0.78 16.38 6.46
CA HIS A 101 0.89 17.09 7.75
C HIS A 101 1.97 18.16 7.71
N THR A 102 3.16 17.83 7.19
CA THR A 102 4.26 18.78 7.03
C THR A 102 3.86 19.94 6.13
N PHE A 103 3.21 19.64 5.00
CA PHE A 103 2.67 20.63 4.08
C PHE A 103 1.64 21.54 4.76
N LYS A 104 0.71 20.98 5.54
CA LYS A 104 -0.26 21.75 6.33
C LYS A 104 0.41 22.69 7.33
N MET A 105 1.47 22.23 8.00
CA MET A 105 2.24 23.06 8.92
C MET A 105 2.95 24.21 8.19
N ALA A 106 3.57 23.93 7.04
CA ALA A 106 4.23 24.92 6.19
C ALA A 106 3.23 25.96 5.66
N ALA A 107 2.01 25.54 5.30
CA ALA A 107 0.94 26.44 4.87
C ALA A 107 0.39 27.30 6.03
N GLY A 108 0.40 26.79 7.26
CA GLY A 108 -0.21 27.47 8.42
C GLY A 108 0.72 28.38 9.22
N SER A 109 2.04 28.26 9.08
CA SER A 109 3.01 28.92 9.96
C SER A 109 4.17 29.55 9.20
N ASP A 110 4.43 30.84 9.46
CA ASP A 110 5.59 31.55 8.91
C ASP A 110 6.91 31.19 9.64
N SER A 111 6.83 30.46 10.75
CA SER A 111 7.98 29.96 11.50
C SER A 111 8.32 28.50 11.20
N CYS A 112 7.73 27.91 10.15
CA CYS A 112 8.04 26.56 9.71
C CYS A 112 9.36 26.55 8.92
N ASP A 113 10.21 25.54 9.13
CA ASP A 113 11.43 25.34 8.33
C ASP A 113 11.13 24.91 6.87
N TYR A 114 9.87 24.57 6.58
CA TYR A 114 9.39 24.16 5.27
C TYR A 114 8.59 25.28 4.61
N MET A 115 8.66 25.34 3.28
CA MET A 115 7.93 26.32 2.48
C MET A 115 7.51 25.73 1.14
N VAL A 116 6.50 26.34 0.51
CA VAL A 116 6.13 26.02 -0.88
C VAL A 116 7.24 26.50 -1.81
N LYS A 117 7.92 25.57 -2.48
CA LYS A 117 8.99 25.87 -3.44
C LYS A 117 8.49 25.94 -4.88
N ASP A 118 7.44 25.20 -5.20
CA ASP A 118 6.86 25.11 -6.53
C ASP A 118 5.40 25.58 -6.51
N GLU A 119 5.20 26.88 -6.76
CA GLU A 119 3.86 27.48 -6.79
C GLU A 119 3.03 27.04 -8.00
N LEU A 120 3.69 26.69 -9.12
CA LEU A 120 2.99 26.24 -10.31
C LEU A 120 2.35 24.87 -10.02
N LYS A 121 3.14 23.92 -9.50
CA LYS A 121 2.65 22.61 -9.08
C LYS A 121 1.52 22.73 -8.06
N LEU A 122 1.69 23.59 -7.04
CA LEU A 122 0.64 23.84 -6.05
C LEU A 122 -0.70 24.23 -6.72
N ARG A 123 -0.66 25.21 -7.64
CA ARG A 123 -1.85 25.71 -8.32
C ARG A 123 -2.48 24.64 -9.22
N GLU A 124 -1.68 23.85 -9.91
CA GLU A 124 -2.17 22.75 -10.75
C GLU A 124 -2.84 21.63 -9.92
N VAL A 125 -2.25 21.25 -8.79
CA VAL A 125 -2.82 20.24 -7.89
C VAL A 125 -4.09 20.77 -7.23
N ALA A 126 -4.08 22.03 -6.77
CA ALA A 126 -5.27 22.67 -6.19
C ALA A 126 -6.43 22.70 -7.19
N ALA A 127 -6.18 23.03 -8.46
CA ALA A 127 -7.21 23.00 -9.50
C ALA A 127 -7.79 21.59 -9.72
N ARG A 128 -6.97 20.53 -9.62
CA ARG A 128 -7.46 19.13 -9.68
C ARG A 128 -8.35 18.76 -8.50
N TYR A 129 -8.20 19.43 -7.36
CA TYR A 129 -9.06 19.31 -6.19
C TYR A 129 -10.26 20.28 -6.20
N ASP A 130 -10.52 20.94 -7.32
CA ASP A 130 -11.58 21.95 -7.49
C ASP A 130 -11.45 23.15 -6.53
N ILE A 131 -10.22 23.48 -6.14
CA ILE A 131 -9.91 24.63 -5.31
C ILE A 131 -9.71 25.84 -6.22
N LYS A 132 -10.41 26.94 -5.94
CA LYS A 132 -10.23 28.21 -6.66
C LYS A 132 -8.81 28.73 -6.46
N ILE A 133 -8.17 29.20 -7.53
CA ILE A 133 -6.77 29.69 -7.51
C ILE A 133 -6.60 31.16 -7.96
N GLU A 134 -7.57 31.70 -8.69
CA GLU A 134 -7.48 33.05 -9.27
C GLU A 134 -7.58 34.13 -8.19
N GLY A 135 -6.64 35.08 -8.20
CA GLY A 135 -6.61 36.20 -7.26
C GLY A 135 -6.28 35.82 -5.81
N ARG A 136 -5.88 34.57 -5.56
CA ARG A 136 -5.59 34.05 -4.21
C ARG A 136 -4.10 33.95 -3.94
N GLU A 137 -3.75 34.14 -2.67
CA GLU A 137 -2.38 33.99 -2.19
C GLU A 137 -1.98 32.51 -2.12
N THR A 138 -0.68 32.23 -2.35
CA THR A 138 -0.10 30.89 -2.31
C THR A 138 -0.43 30.18 -0.99
N LYS A 139 -0.36 30.89 0.13
CA LYS A 139 -0.62 30.35 1.47
C LYS A 139 -2.07 29.89 1.66
N GLU A 140 -3.04 30.66 1.14
CA GLU A 140 -4.45 30.30 1.19
C GLU A 140 -4.77 29.06 0.36
N ILE A 141 -4.21 28.99 -0.86
CA ILE A 141 -4.37 27.82 -1.75
C ILE A 141 -3.75 26.59 -1.09
N ALA A 142 -2.57 26.74 -0.49
CA ALA A 142 -1.89 25.65 0.21
C ALA A 142 -2.69 25.15 1.43
N GLY A 143 -3.29 26.05 2.20
CA GLY A 143 -4.16 25.69 3.33
C GLY A 143 -5.36 24.86 2.90
N ASP A 144 -6.10 25.32 1.89
CA ASP A 144 -7.27 24.59 1.36
C ASP A 144 -6.87 23.22 0.80
N LEU A 145 -5.76 23.16 0.05
CA LEU A 145 -5.28 21.92 -0.52
C LEU A 145 -4.86 20.94 0.59
N ALA A 146 -4.19 21.43 1.64
CA ALA A 146 -3.81 20.61 2.77
C ALA A 146 -5.03 19.98 3.45
N ASP A 147 -6.09 20.75 3.68
CA ASP A 147 -7.32 20.23 4.27
C ASP A 147 -8.04 19.22 3.35
N ALA A 148 -8.10 19.49 2.05
CA ALA A 148 -8.71 18.59 1.07
C ALA A 148 -7.95 17.26 1.00
N VAL A 149 -6.62 17.29 0.95
CA VAL A 149 -5.76 16.10 0.94
C VAL A 149 -5.89 15.33 2.25
N MET A 150 -5.86 16.00 3.41
CA MET A 150 -6.01 15.34 4.70
C MET A 150 -7.34 14.58 4.83
N ALA A 151 -8.41 15.06 4.17
CA ALA A 151 -9.70 14.37 4.13
C ALA A 151 -9.68 13.07 3.31
N GLU A 152 -8.79 12.91 2.32
CA GLU A 152 -8.70 11.71 1.47
C GLU A 152 -8.38 10.44 2.28
N PHE A 153 -7.63 10.58 3.37
CA PHE A 153 -7.22 9.46 4.20
C PHE A 153 -8.40 8.79 4.91
N GLY A 154 -9.35 9.56 5.43
CA GLY A 154 -10.40 9.06 6.34
C GLY A 154 -11.84 9.38 5.97
N LYS A 155 -12.14 9.90 4.77
CA LYS A 155 -13.52 10.24 4.38
C LYS A 155 -14.46 9.03 4.41
N GLN A 156 -15.69 9.26 4.90
CA GLN A 156 -16.70 8.21 5.08
C GLN A 156 -17.52 7.94 3.81
N GLU A 157 -17.64 8.94 2.95
CA GLU A 157 -18.50 8.91 1.76
C GLU A 157 -17.73 9.38 0.51
N GLY A 158 -18.26 9.01 -0.65
CA GLY A 158 -17.67 9.36 -1.94
C GLY A 158 -16.42 8.55 -2.30
N THR A 159 -15.66 9.10 -3.25
CA THR A 159 -14.43 8.52 -3.77
C THR A 159 -13.24 9.47 -3.56
N LEU A 160 -12.03 8.94 -3.74
CA LEU A 160 -10.85 9.78 -3.77
C LEU A 160 -10.96 10.80 -4.91
N VAL A 161 -10.66 12.06 -4.64
CA VAL A 161 -10.70 13.14 -5.65
C VAL A 161 -9.63 12.87 -6.70
N SER A 162 -8.44 12.49 -6.27
CA SER A 162 -7.33 12.12 -7.14
C SER A 162 -7.65 10.97 -8.10
N ALA A 163 -8.45 9.99 -7.68
CA ALA A 163 -8.87 8.87 -8.52
C ALA A 163 -9.83 9.31 -9.65
N ALA A 164 -10.52 10.44 -9.49
CA ALA A 164 -11.33 11.06 -10.54
C ALA A 164 -10.56 12.10 -11.38
N ALA A 165 -9.52 12.72 -10.81
CA ALA A 165 -8.84 13.85 -11.45
C ALA A 165 -7.66 13.45 -12.34
N TYR A 166 -6.89 12.42 -11.98
CA TYR A 166 -5.64 12.09 -12.67
C TYR A 166 -5.75 11.01 -13.76
N PRO A 167 -6.47 9.90 -13.55
CA PRO A 167 -6.52 8.80 -14.51
C PRO A 167 -7.36 9.18 -15.74
N PRO A 168 -7.05 8.68 -16.95
CA PRO A 168 -7.89 8.93 -18.13
C PRO A 168 -9.34 8.44 -17.92
N PRO A 169 -10.36 9.11 -18.49
CA PRO A 169 -11.78 8.74 -18.30
C PRO A 169 -12.10 7.28 -18.66
N ALA A 170 -11.41 6.72 -19.65
CA ALA A 170 -11.56 5.31 -20.01
C ALA A 170 -11.16 4.36 -18.86
N ARG A 171 -10.16 4.73 -18.07
CA ARG A 171 -9.71 3.95 -16.90
C ARG A 171 -10.72 4.04 -15.76
N GLN A 172 -11.25 5.24 -15.50
CA GLN A 172 -12.26 5.46 -14.47
C GLN A 172 -13.52 4.63 -14.72
N LYS A 173 -14.02 4.59 -15.97
CA LYS A 173 -15.16 3.75 -16.39
C LYS A 173 -14.94 2.26 -16.12
N VAL A 174 -13.70 1.78 -16.29
CA VAL A 174 -13.36 0.38 -15.99
C VAL A 174 -13.45 0.12 -14.48
N TRP A 175 -12.94 1.03 -13.65
CA TRP A 175 -13.01 0.88 -12.19
C TRP A 175 -14.43 0.92 -11.68
N GLU A 176 -15.26 1.83 -12.21
CA GLU A 176 -16.67 1.91 -11.89
C GLU A 176 -17.39 0.60 -12.26
N LYS A 177 -17.21 0.11 -13.50
CA LYS A 177 -17.80 -1.15 -13.96
C LYS A 177 -17.41 -2.35 -13.09
N LEU A 178 -16.17 -2.38 -12.61
CA LEU A 178 -15.67 -3.45 -11.75
C LEU A 178 -16.04 -3.26 -10.27
N GLY A 179 -16.50 -2.06 -9.90
CA GLY A 179 -16.80 -1.65 -8.53
C GLY A 179 -15.55 -1.48 -7.66
N VAL A 180 -14.44 -1.02 -8.23
CA VAL A 180 -13.14 -0.90 -7.53
C VAL A 180 -12.61 0.53 -7.41
N THR A 181 -13.43 1.55 -7.70
CA THR A 181 -13.05 2.94 -7.44
C THR A 181 -12.78 3.15 -5.94
N PRO A 182 -11.61 3.68 -5.53
CA PRO A 182 -11.23 3.82 -4.13
C PRO A 182 -12.01 4.92 -3.41
N ARG A 183 -12.39 4.69 -2.14
CA ARG A 183 -13.25 5.60 -1.36
C ARG A 183 -12.45 6.52 -0.45
N SER A 184 -11.61 5.92 0.39
CA SER A 184 -10.71 6.58 1.35
C SER A 184 -9.52 5.66 1.56
N ILE A 185 -8.33 6.23 1.69
CA ILE A 185 -7.07 5.46 1.75
C ILE A 185 -7.08 4.49 2.93
N ASP A 186 -7.33 5.00 4.14
CA ASP A 186 -7.32 4.20 5.36
C ASP A 186 -8.51 3.25 5.44
N ARG A 187 -9.67 3.68 4.92
CA ARG A 187 -10.86 2.84 4.87
C ARG A 187 -10.62 1.57 4.06
N GLU A 188 -9.90 1.64 2.94
CA GLU A 188 -9.63 0.45 2.13
C GLU A 188 -8.73 -0.56 2.86
N ILE A 189 -7.77 -0.07 3.65
CA ILE A 189 -6.89 -0.87 4.51
C ILE A 189 -7.69 -1.52 5.63
N VAL A 190 -8.48 -0.73 6.36
CA VAL A 190 -9.33 -1.22 7.46
C VAL A 190 -10.34 -2.25 6.96
N GLU A 191 -10.96 -2.02 5.80
CA GLU A 191 -11.91 -2.95 5.21
C GLU A 191 -11.25 -4.27 4.78
N ILE A 192 -9.99 -4.26 4.33
CA ILE A 192 -9.24 -5.51 4.12
C ILE A 192 -9.06 -6.25 5.45
N MET A 193 -8.64 -5.57 6.51
CA MET A 193 -8.43 -6.20 7.81
C MET A 193 -9.74 -6.81 8.35
N HIS A 194 -10.86 -6.13 8.15
CA HIS A 194 -12.20 -6.65 8.43
C HIS A 194 -12.55 -7.87 7.55
N ARG A 195 -12.51 -7.74 6.21
CA ARG A 195 -12.93 -8.80 5.27
C ARG A 195 -12.10 -10.06 5.41
N THR A 196 -10.83 -9.94 5.79
CA THR A 196 -9.94 -11.09 5.96
C THR A 196 -10.05 -11.74 7.34
N HIS A 197 -10.74 -11.12 8.30
CA HIS A 197 -10.99 -11.75 9.60
C HIS A 197 -11.76 -13.07 9.42
N ILE A 198 -11.59 -14.00 10.37
CA ILE A 198 -12.33 -15.26 10.38
C ILE A 198 -13.85 -14.98 10.37
N GLY A 199 -14.58 -15.72 9.53
CA GLY A 199 -16.05 -15.64 9.42
C GLY A 199 -16.58 -14.48 8.57
N VAL A 200 -15.72 -13.70 7.89
CA VAL A 200 -16.16 -12.53 7.11
C VAL A 200 -16.14 -12.82 5.60
N GLY A 201 -15.09 -12.45 4.86
CA GLY A 201 -15.00 -12.63 3.42
C GLY A 201 -14.52 -14.03 3.05
N SER A 202 -15.35 -14.83 2.38
CA SER A 202 -15.04 -16.20 1.95
C SER A 202 -14.99 -16.40 0.44
N ASP A 203 -15.44 -15.44 -0.37
CA ASP A 203 -15.31 -15.47 -1.83
C ASP A 203 -14.01 -14.80 -2.26
N TYR A 204 -13.12 -15.56 -2.91
CA TYR A 204 -11.80 -15.05 -3.30
C TYR A 204 -11.90 -13.90 -4.31
N LYS A 205 -12.88 -13.91 -5.23
CA LYS A 205 -13.04 -12.83 -6.21
C LYS A 205 -13.41 -11.52 -5.54
N ASN A 206 -14.29 -11.57 -4.55
CA ASN A 206 -14.68 -10.42 -3.75
C ASN A 206 -13.51 -9.88 -2.92
N LEU A 207 -12.71 -10.76 -2.31
CA LEU A 207 -11.48 -10.38 -1.61
C LEU A 207 -10.49 -9.68 -2.56
N ILE A 208 -10.22 -10.27 -3.73
CA ILE A 208 -9.31 -9.69 -4.73
C ILE A 208 -9.83 -8.33 -5.23
N LYS A 209 -11.13 -8.17 -5.44
CA LYS A 209 -11.70 -6.84 -5.79
C LYS A 209 -11.44 -5.80 -4.72
N GLN A 210 -11.55 -6.15 -3.43
CA GLN A 210 -11.17 -5.23 -2.36
C GLN A 210 -9.66 -4.94 -2.36
N GLY A 211 -8.82 -5.94 -2.62
CA GLY A 211 -7.38 -5.76 -2.80
C GLY A 211 -7.06 -4.77 -3.92
N LEU A 212 -7.70 -4.91 -5.08
CA LEU A 212 -7.56 -3.97 -6.20
C LEU A 212 -7.97 -2.55 -5.82
N ARG A 213 -9.07 -2.39 -5.07
CA ARG A 213 -9.50 -1.08 -4.57
C ARG A 213 -8.45 -0.46 -3.65
N ALA A 214 -7.85 -1.23 -2.74
CA ALA A 214 -6.78 -0.75 -1.88
C ALA A 214 -5.48 -0.42 -2.65
N CYS A 215 -5.10 -1.22 -3.66
CA CYS A 215 -3.98 -0.89 -4.56
C CYS A 215 -4.22 0.45 -5.28
N LEU A 216 -5.45 0.72 -5.71
CA LEU A 216 -5.80 2.00 -6.33
C LEU A 216 -5.77 3.16 -5.34
N ALA A 217 -6.19 2.93 -4.09
CA ALA A 217 -6.09 3.92 -3.02
C ALA A 217 -4.64 4.21 -2.60
N ASP A 218 -3.75 3.23 -2.71
CA ASP A 218 -2.30 3.43 -2.57
C ASP A 218 -1.77 4.28 -3.73
N GLY A 219 -1.84 3.75 -4.97
CA GLY A 219 -1.19 4.37 -6.12
C GLY A 219 -1.77 5.73 -6.52
N TRP A 220 -3.10 5.85 -6.56
CA TRP A 220 -3.79 7.11 -6.89
C TRP A 220 -4.21 7.90 -5.65
N GLY A 221 -3.82 7.46 -4.44
CA GLY A 221 -4.05 8.19 -3.20
C GLY A 221 -2.72 8.42 -2.49
N GLY A 222 -2.36 7.57 -1.52
CA GLY A 222 -1.20 7.76 -0.64
C GLY A 222 0.11 8.09 -1.37
N SER A 223 0.49 7.26 -2.35
CA SER A 223 1.71 7.45 -3.15
C SER A 223 1.67 8.72 -4.02
N LEU A 224 0.51 9.00 -4.63
CA LEU A 224 0.33 10.19 -5.45
C LEU A 224 0.39 11.46 -4.60
N ILE A 225 -0.30 11.48 -3.45
CA ILE A 225 -0.29 12.59 -2.49
C ILE A 225 1.14 12.86 -2.04
N ALA A 226 1.89 11.82 -1.66
CA ALA A 226 3.30 11.96 -1.28
C ALA A 226 4.10 12.62 -2.41
N THR A 227 3.90 12.19 -3.66
CA THR A 227 4.60 12.75 -4.82
C THR A 227 4.20 14.20 -5.11
N GLU A 228 2.92 14.54 -5.00
CA GLU A 228 2.43 15.89 -5.29
C GLU A 228 2.89 16.91 -4.24
N LEU A 229 3.03 16.49 -2.99
CA LEU A 229 3.39 17.38 -1.88
C LEU A 229 4.88 17.38 -1.49
N SER A 230 5.68 16.45 -2.01
CA SER A 230 7.14 16.40 -1.81
C SER A 230 7.90 17.34 -2.76
#